data_AF-A0A953B4J7-F1
#
_entry.id   AF-A0A953B4J7-F1
#
_cell.length_a   1.000
_cell.length_b   1.000
_cell.length_c   1.000
_cell.angle_alpha   90.00
_cell.angle_beta   90.00
_cell.angle_gamma   90.00
#
_symmetry.space_group_name_H-M   'P 1'
#
loop_
_entity.id
_entity.type
_entity.pdbx_description
1 polymer ?
#
loop_
_entity_poly.entity_id
_entity_poly.type
_entity_poly.pdbx_seq_one_letter_code
_entity_poly.pdbx_strand_id
1 'polypeptide(L)'
;ARDGSAAFNTPADAAKAGAITWNYGNFITLVINFLIVAGAVFLLVRLMNKMREPGTKEPDKKDCPACAMQIPFKAVRCPYCTTELTRVVG
;
A
#
# COMPACT_ATOMS: atom_id res chain seq x y z
N ALA A 1 -0.60 -53.10 25.33
CA ALA A 1 -1.16 -53.17 23.96
C ALA A 1 -2.05 -51.94 23.80
N ARG A 2 -1.67 -50.93 23.02
CA ARG A 2 -1.88 -50.82 21.57
C ARG A 2 -3.36 -50.97 21.22
N ASP A 3 -4.04 -49.83 21.11
CA ASP A 3 -4.68 -49.47 19.85
C ASP A 3 -4.88 -47.94 19.74
N GLY A 4 -3.79 -47.27 19.34
CA GLY A 4 -3.78 -45.88 18.90
C GLY A 4 -4.38 -45.73 17.49
N SER A 5 -5.66 -46.04 17.32
CA SER A 5 -6.38 -45.83 16.06
C SER A 5 -7.77 -45.26 16.32
N ALA A 6 -7.84 -44.08 16.93
CA ALA A 6 -8.98 -43.20 16.69
C ALA A 6 -8.83 -42.65 15.27
N ALA A 7 -9.36 -43.40 14.30
CA ALA A 7 -9.43 -42.97 12.91
C ALA A 7 -10.48 -41.85 12.79
N PHE A 8 -10.06 -40.62 13.04
CA PHE A 8 -10.87 -39.45 12.72
C PHE A 8 -10.87 -39.27 11.21
N ASN A 9 -11.97 -39.69 10.56
CA ASN A 9 -12.11 -39.65 9.10
C ASN A 9 -12.18 -38.21 8.55
N THR A 10 -12.40 -37.21 9.41
CA THR A 10 -12.36 -35.79 9.05
C THR A 10 -11.66 -34.96 10.14
N PRO A 11 -10.94 -33.88 9.77
CA PRO A 11 -10.33 -32.96 10.75
C PRO A 11 -11.37 -32.24 11.61
N ALA A 12 -12.63 -32.19 11.17
CA ALA A 12 -13.74 -31.61 11.94
C ALA A 12 -14.17 -32.48 13.13
N ASP A 13 -14.04 -33.81 13.04
CA ASP A 13 -14.36 -34.74 14.14
C ASP A 13 -13.25 -34.76 15.20
N ALA A 14 -11.98 -34.64 14.79
CA ALA A 14 -10.84 -34.57 15.71
C ALA A 14 -10.84 -33.28 16.56
N ALA A 15 -11.25 -32.15 15.98
CA ALA A 15 -11.34 -30.87 16.69
C ALA A 15 -12.47 -30.85 17.75
N LYS A 16 -13.60 -31.54 17.49
CA LYS A 16 -14.72 -31.67 18.43
C LYS A 16 -14.42 -32.61 19.60
N ALA A 17 -13.55 -33.59 19.39
CA ALA A 17 -13.12 -34.53 20.43
C ALA A 17 -12.11 -33.94 21.43
N GLY A 18 -11.78 -32.64 21.34
CA GLY A 18 -10.83 -31.98 22.24
C GLY A 18 -9.38 -32.45 22.07
N ALA A 19 -9.08 -33.19 21.01
CA ALA A 19 -7.73 -33.59 20.68
C ALA A 19 -6.94 -32.35 20.20
N ILE A 20 -5.71 -32.17 20.70
CA ILE A 20 -4.79 -31.14 20.24
C ILE A 20 -4.31 -31.55 18.83
N THR A 21 -5.14 -31.28 17.83
CA THR A 21 -4.72 -31.34 16.43
C THR A 21 -3.73 -30.21 16.19
N TRP A 22 -2.45 -30.57 16.05
CA TRP A 22 -1.45 -29.69 15.48
C TRP A 22 -1.80 -29.46 14.01
N ASN A 23 -2.68 -28.49 13.75
CA ASN A 23 -3.20 -28.12 12.44
C ASN A 23 -2.15 -27.39 11.60
N TYR A 24 -0.93 -27.95 11.51
CA TYR A 24 0.15 -27.43 10.68
C TYR A 24 -0.30 -27.30 9.23
N GLY A 25 -1.09 -28.24 8.71
CA GLY A 25 -1.67 -28.16 7.37
C GLY A 25 -2.49 -26.89 7.17
N ASN A 26 -3.43 -26.59 8.07
CA ASN A 26 -4.27 -25.39 7.97
C ASN A 26 -3.47 -24.10 8.14
N PHE A 27 -2.53 -24.06 9.09
CA PHE A 27 -1.67 -22.89 9.29
C PHE A 27 -0.81 -22.61 8.05
N ILE A 28 -0.19 -23.65 7.47
CA ILE A 28 0.60 -23.54 6.24
C ILE A 28 -0.28 -23.10 5.07
N THR A 29 -1.49 -23.64 4.93
CA THR A 29 -2.46 -23.19 3.92
C THR A 29 -2.79 -21.70 4.08
N LEU A 30 -3.05 -21.23 5.31
CA LEU A 30 -3.32 -19.81 5.56
C LEU A 30 -2.11 -18.93 5.23
N VAL A 31 -0.90 -19.35 5.61
CA VAL A 31 0.35 -18.63 5.30
C VAL A 31 0.58 -18.56 3.78
N ILE A 32 0.40 -19.67 3.07
CA ILE A 32 0.54 -19.70 1.60
C ILE A 32 -0.49 -18.77 0.94
N ASN A 33 -1.75 -18.82 1.37
CA ASN A 33 -2.79 -17.93 0.83
C ASN A 33 -2.47 -16.46 1.09
N PHE A 34 -2.01 -16.12 2.30
CA PHE A 34 -1.59 -14.77 2.64
C PHE A 34 -0.45 -14.29 1.73
N LEU A 35 0.58 -15.13 1.51
CA LEU A 35 1.72 -14.79 0.65
C LEU A 35 1.32 -14.63 -0.82
N ILE A 36 0.41 -15.46 -1.34
CA ILE A 36 -0.09 -15.33 -2.72
C ILE A 36 -0.83 -14.00 -2.89
N VAL A 37 -1.77 -13.67 -1.99
CA VAL A 37 -2.55 -12.43 -2.08
C VAL A 37 -1.66 -11.21 -1.88
N ALA A 38 -0.75 -11.24 -0.90
CA ALA A 38 0.21 -10.15 -0.67
C ALA A 38 1.11 -9.93 -1.89
N GLY A 39 1.62 -11.00 -2.51
CA GLY A 39 2.40 -10.92 -3.73
C GLY A 39 1.61 -10.35 -4.91
N ALA A 40 0.36 -10.78 -5.10
CA ALA A 40 -0.51 -10.28 -6.16
C ALA A 40 -0.81 -8.77 -6.00
N VAL A 41 -1.17 -8.33 -4.79
CA VAL A 41 -1.41 -6.91 -4.49
C VAL A 41 -0.13 -6.09 -4.66
N PHE A 42 1.02 -6.59 -4.19
CA PHE A 42 2.30 -5.92 -4.35
C PHE A 42 2.67 -5.71 -5.81
N LEU A 43 2.53 -6.75 -6.65
CA LEU A 43 2.79 -6.64 -8.09
C LEU A 43 1.82 -5.67 -8.77
N LEU A 44 0.54 -5.67 -8.39
CA LEU A 44 -0.46 -4.74 -8.90
C LEU A 44 -0.11 -3.28 -8.57
N VAL A 45 0.20 -2.99 -7.30
CA VAL A 45 0.60 -1.64 -6.86
C VAL A 45 1.91 -1.23 -7.53
N ARG A 46 2.89 -2.13 -7.64
CA ARG A 46 4.16 -1.86 -8.32
C ARG A 46 3.94 -1.55 -9.80
N LEU A 47 3.06 -2.28 -10.47
CA LEU A 47 2.73 -2.04 -11.87
C LEU A 47 2.02 -0.69 -12.04
N MET A 48 1.04 -0.39 -11.19
CA MET A 48 0.35 0.91 -11.18
C MET A 48 1.29 2.07 -10.88
N ASN A 49 2.23 1.90 -9.95
CA ASN A 49 3.22 2.92 -9.61
C ASN A 49 4.34 3.05 -10.65
N LYS A 50 4.53 2.03 -11.50
CA LYS A 50 5.45 2.11 -12.65
C LYS A 50 4.79 2.75 -13.87
N MET A 51 3.49 2.53 -14.06
CA MET A 51 2.69 3.15 -15.14
C MET A 51 2.26 4.59 -14.79
N ARG A 52 2.05 4.89 -13.52
CA ARG A 52 2.20 6.26 -13.03
C ARG A 52 3.69 6.57 -13.05
N GLU A 53 4.22 6.91 -14.23
CA GLU A 53 5.32 7.85 -14.25
C GLU A 53 4.94 8.96 -13.24
N PRO A 54 5.84 9.41 -12.36
CA PRO A 54 5.69 10.70 -11.72
C PRO A 54 5.84 11.75 -12.84
N GLY A 55 4.93 11.71 -13.81
CA GLY A 55 4.81 12.63 -14.91
C GLY A 55 4.61 13.95 -14.23
N THR A 56 5.68 14.73 -14.28
CA THR A 56 5.67 16.18 -14.26
C THR A 56 4.43 16.70 -13.56
N LYS A 57 4.38 16.54 -12.23
CA LYS A 57 3.64 17.52 -11.45
C LYS A 57 4.45 18.77 -11.67
N GLU A 58 4.08 19.55 -12.69
CA GLU A 58 4.52 20.92 -12.84
C GLU A 58 4.51 21.48 -11.43
N PRO A 59 5.63 22.05 -10.94
CA PRO A 59 5.73 22.44 -9.55
C PRO A 59 4.53 23.34 -9.25
N ASP A 60 3.55 22.82 -8.50
CA ASP A 60 2.30 23.54 -8.18
C ASP A 60 2.61 24.87 -7.49
N LYS A 61 3.82 24.97 -6.93
CA LYS A 61 4.35 26.08 -6.17
C LYS A 61 5.63 26.61 -6.80
N LYS A 62 5.71 27.93 -6.93
CA LYS A 62 6.93 28.70 -7.23
C LYS A 62 7.24 29.60 -6.04
N ASP A 63 8.50 29.96 -5.85
CA ASP A 63 8.88 30.96 -4.84
C ASP A 63 8.67 32.37 -5.40
N CYS A 64 8.12 33.26 -4.58
CA CYS A 64 7.96 34.65 -4.96
C CYS A 64 9.32 35.39 -4.95
N PRO A 65 9.76 36.06 -6.03
CA PRO A 65 11.05 36.76 -6.09
C PRO A 65 11.14 37.97 -5.15
N ALA A 66 10.00 38.50 -4.68
CA ALA A 66 9.97 39.68 -3.81
C ALA A 66 10.00 39.33 -2.31
N CYS A 67 9.36 38.21 -1.91
CA CYS A 67 9.18 37.86 -0.50
C CYS A 67 9.59 36.43 -0.14
N ALA A 68 10.08 35.63 -1.10
CA ALA A 68 10.52 34.24 -0.95
C ALA A 68 9.48 33.27 -0.36
N MET A 69 8.20 33.64 -0.34
CA MET A 69 7.12 32.74 0.09
C MET A 69 6.63 31.86 -1.08
N GLN A 70 6.22 30.63 -0.74
CA GLN A 70 5.66 29.68 -1.70
C GLN A 70 4.27 30.14 -2.18
N ILE A 71 4.13 30.33 -3.49
CA ILE A 71 2.92 30.81 -4.15
C ILE A 71 2.52 29.88 -5.29
N PRO A 72 1.24 29.83 -5.69
CA PRO A 72 0.83 28.96 -6.79
C PRO A 72 1.52 29.36 -8.11
N PHE A 73 1.90 28.37 -8.92
CA PHE A 73 2.65 28.61 -10.17
C PHE A 73 1.94 29.58 -11.12
N LYS A 74 0.61 29.56 -11.15
CA LYS A 74 -0.23 30.45 -11.98
C LYS A 74 -0.55 31.80 -11.33
N ALA A 75 0.03 32.13 -10.17
CA ALA A 75 -0.21 33.41 -9.50
C ALA A 75 0.33 34.59 -10.33
N VAL A 76 -0.59 35.53 -10.64
CA VAL A 76 -0.32 36.82 -11.29
C VAL A 76 0.05 37.89 -10.24
N ARG A 77 -0.48 37.77 -9.02
CA ARG A 77 -0.15 38.59 -7.85
C ARG A 77 0.16 37.71 -6.64
N CYS A 78 1.16 38.12 -5.85
CA CYS A 78 1.50 37.44 -4.61
C CYS A 78 0.49 37.76 -3.49
N PRO A 79 -0.10 36.77 -2.79
CA PRO A 79 -1.03 37.01 -1.69
C PRO A 79 -0.36 37.55 -0.42
N TYR A 80 0.95 37.35 -0.27
CA TYR A 80 1.69 37.74 0.93
C TYR A 80 2.24 39.16 0.86
N CYS A 81 2.75 39.56 -0.30
CA CYS A 81 3.39 40.86 -0.50
C CYS A 81 2.70 41.76 -1.54
N THR A 82 1.60 41.30 -2.15
CA THR A 82 0.80 42.04 -3.15
C THR A 82 1.51 42.42 -4.46
N THR A 83 2.78 42.04 -4.61
CA THR A 83 3.61 42.29 -5.81
C THR A 83 3.04 41.59 -7.05
N GLU A 84 3.06 42.28 -8.18
CA GLU A 84 2.74 41.71 -9.50
C GLU A 84 3.90 40.86 -10.03
N LEU A 85 3.59 39.63 -10.44
CA LEU A 85 4.54 38.61 -10.87
C LEU A 85 4.55 38.41 -12.39
N THR A 86 3.81 39.26 -13.11
CA THR A 86 3.65 39.26 -14.57
C THR A 86 4.95 39.51 -15.35
N ARG A 87 6.03 39.92 -14.69
CA ARG A 87 7.28 40.35 -15.34
C ARG A 87 8.44 39.35 -15.25
N VAL A 88 8.31 38.27 -14.48
CA VAL A 88 9.43 37.35 -14.22
C VAL A 88 8.99 35.92 -14.50
N VAL A 89 8.88 35.58 -15.78
CA VAL A 89 8.79 34.19 -16.24
C VAL A 89 9.74 34.06 -17.42
N GLY A 90 10.97 33.70 -17.12
CA GLY A 90 11.99 33.17 -18.01
C GLY A 90 12.73 32.10 -17.24
#